data_AF-A0A953S5W0-F1
#
_entry.id   AF-A0A953S5W0-F1
#
_cell.length_a   1.000
_cell.length_b   1.000
_cell.length_c   1.000
_cell.angle_alpha   90.00
_cell.angle_beta   90.00
_cell.angle_gamma   90.00
#
_symmetry.space_group_name_H-M   'P 1'
#
loop_
_entity.id
_entity.type
_entity.pdbx_description
1 polymer ?
#
loop_
_entity_poly.entity_id
_entity_poly.type
_entity_poly.pdbx_seq_one_letter_code
_entity_poly.pdbx_strand_id
1 'polypeptide(L)'
;MRLTSSIYRIRITRPRSNFLLPVVALLACGAAMAQSPTYKVGRPPTAEELHTWDNLVGAKGKELPIGSGSAVEGAPVFAAKCAMCHGKDGQGGVPVPEGFGFTYARLVGGVGSLNTPKPIFTVGSRMPYATTLFDYIQRAMPVWPMPRDLTPDNVYALTAFLLYKNGIIKETDVMNKASLVEVQMPNRHGFYPDPPQSEPNDKDGTWLPLWEHGPEWKPTTKPGAKWYGPPVAAPR
;
A
#
# COMPACT_ATOMS: atom_id res chain seq x y z
N MET A 1 -64.39 -62.97 25.25
CA MET A 1 -63.79 -62.22 24.14
C MET A 1 -64.30 -60.78 24.20
N ARG A 2 -63.56 -59.88 24.87
CA ARG A 2 -63.81 -58.43 24.88
C ARG A 2 -62.46 -57.73 24.76
N LEU A 3 -62.33 -56.94 23.70
CA LEU A 3 -61.12 -56.25 23.27
C LEU A 3 -60.83 -55.04 24.16
N THR A 4 -59.56 -54.90 24.52
CA THR A 4 -58.95 -53.77 25.21
C THR A 4 -58.72 -52.59 24.27
N SER A 5 -58.99 -51.37 24.73
CA SER A 5 -58.44 -50.15 24.11
C SER A 5 -57.82 -49.27 25.20
N SER A 6 -56.50 -49.30 25.29
CA SER A 6 -55.70 -48.42 26.16
C SER A 6 -55.41 -47.13 25.39
N ILE A 7 -55.92 -46.00 25.89
CA ILE A 7 -55.72 -44.69 25.28
C ILE A 7 -54.43 -44.10 25.85
N TYR A 8 -53.36 -44.09 25.06
CA TYR A 8 -52.10 -43.42 25.41
C TYR A 8 -52.29 -41.90 25.34
N ARG A 9 -52.31 -41.21 26.49
CA ARG A 9 -52.20 -39.74 26.55
C ARG A 9 -50.72 -39.34 26.54
N ILE A 10 -50.23 -38.86 25.40
CA ILE A 10 -48.91 -38.24 25.29
C ILE A 10 -48.97 -36.87 25.97
N ARG A 11 -48.27 -36.72 27.09
CA ARG A 11 -48.10 -35.44 27.78
C ARG A 11 -46.93 -34.70 27.12
N ILE A 12 -47.23 -33.78 26.21
CA ILE A 12 -46.21 -32.91 25.61
C ILE A 12 -45.80 -31.87 26.66
N THR A 13 -44.60 -32.03 27.23
CA THR A 13 -43.97 -31.04 28.10
C THR A 13 -43.37 -29.91 27.25
N ARG A 14 -43.90 -28.69 27.36
CA ARG A 14 -43.27 -27.50 26.76
C ARG A 14 -41.95 -27.19 27.47
N PRO A 15 -40.79 -27.19 26.79
CA PRO A 15 -39.54 -26.75 27.41
C PRO A 15 -39.59 -25.23 27.63
N ARG A 16 -39.35 -24.79 28.88
CA ARG A 16 -39.31 -23.39 29.33
C ARG A 16 -37.93 -22.74 29.10
N SER A 17 -37.34 -22.86 27.91
CA SER A 17 -36.07 -22.18 27.62
C SER A 17 -36.29 -20.99 26.69
N ASN A 18 -36.44 -19.81 27.27
CA ASN A 18 -36.51 -18.52 26.54
C ASN A 18 -35.13 -18.02 26.08
N PHE A 19 -34.05 -18.78 26.30
CA PHE A 19 -32.68 -18.38 25.94
C PHE A 19 -32.25 -18.76 24.52
N LEU A 20 -32.94 -19.69 23.86
CA LEU A 20 -32.60 -20.08 22.49
C LEU A 20 -33.05 -19.05 21.44
N LEU A 21 -34.16 -18.36 21.70
CA LEU A 21 -34.70 -17.30 20.83
C LEU A 21 -33.77 -16.10 20.64
N PRO A 22 -33.19 -15.48 21.68
CA PRO A 22 -32.27 -14.35 21.50
C PRO A 22 -30.95 -14.76 20.84
N VAL A 23 -30.46 -15.99 21.08
CA VAL A 23 -29.23 -16.50 20.47
C VAL A 23 -29.41 -16.75 18.97
N VAL A 24 -30.55 -17.34 18.56
CA VAL A 24 -30.90 -17.50 17.14
C VAL A 24 -31.13 -16.15 16.46
N ALA A 25 -31.76 -15.19 17.14
CA ALA A 25 -31.96 -13.83 16.61
C ALA A 25 -30.64 -13.07 16.41
N LEU A 26 -29.68 -13.20 17.33
CA LEU A 26 -28.34 -12.60 17.20
C LEU A 26 -27.51 -13.25 16.08
N LEU A 27 -27.62 -14.57 15.88
CA LEU A 27 -26.98 -15.28 14.76
C LEU A 27 -27.58 -14.89 13.40
N ALA A 28 -28.90 -14.65 13.34
CA ALA A 28 -29.57 -14.23 12.11
C ALA A 28 -29.22 -12.79 11.69
N CYS A 29 -28.97 -11.88 12.63
CA CYS A 29 -28.58 -10.50 12.33
C CYS A 29 -27.16 -10.37 11.76
N GLY A 30 -26.27 -11.34 11.98
CA GLY A 30 -24.90 -11.31 11.46
C GLY A 30 -24.79 -11.51 9.93
N ALA A 31 -25.77 -12.18 9.32
CA ALA A 31 -25.77 -12.48 7.88
C ALA A 31 -26.31 -11.33 7.01
N ALA A 32 -26.96 -10.32 7.62
CA ALA A 32 -27.71 -9.28 6.89
C ALA A 32 -26.90 -7.99 6.61
N MET A 33 -25.69 -7.86 7.14
CA MET A 33 -24.87 -6.65 6.99
C MET A 33 -23.78 -6.83 5.93
N ALA A 34 -24.17 -6.88 4.65
CA ALA A 34 -23.20 -6.70 3.55
C ALA A 34 -23.80 -6.37 2.17
N GLN A 35 -25.13 -6.44 1.97
CA GLN A 35 -25.70 -6.25 0.64
C GLN A 35 -26.36 -4.87 0.52
N SER A 36 -25.80 -4.03 -0.35
CA SER A 36 -26.41 -2.79 -0.83
C SER A 36 -27.83 -3.03 -1.38
N PRO A 37 -28.67 -1.99 -1.53
CA PRO A 37 -30.00 -2.13 -2.13
C PRO A 37 -29.93 -2.90 -3.44
N THR A 38 -30.86 -3.84 -3.61
CA THR A 38 -30.87 -4.90 -4.61
C THR A 38 -31.11 -4.39 -6.03
N TYR A 39 -30.12 -3.71 -6.62
CA TYR A 39 -30.14 -3.34 -8.05
C TYR A 39 -29.88 -4.55 -8.98
N LYS A 40 -29.57 -5.73 -8.41
CA LYS A 40 -29.21 -6.98 -9.14
C LYS A 40 -28.06 -6.81 -10.14
N VAL A 41 -27.20 -5.82 -9.92
CA VAL A 41 -25.98 -5.61 -10.69
C VAL A 41 -24.80 -6.25 -9.94
N GLY A 42 -24.06 -7.10 -10.64
CA GLY A 42 -22.86 -7.76 -10.12
C GLY A 42 -23.12 -8.94 -9.18
N ARG A 43 -22.03 -9.51 -8.68
CA ARG A 43 -22.01 -10.53 -7.61
C ARG A 43 -20.83 -10.23 -6.68
N PRO A 44 -20.84 -10.72 -5.43
CA PRO A 44 -19.63 -10.71 -4.61
C PRO A 44 -18.45 -11.36 -5.38
N PRO A 45 -17.26 -10.75 -5.33
CA PRO A 45 -16.07 -11.36 -5.93
C PRO A 45 -15.75 -12.67 -5.19
N THR A 46 -15.24 -13.66 -5.91
CA THR A 46 -14.75 -14.89 -5.29
C THR A 46 -13.46 -14.61 -4.52
N ALA A 47 -13.10 -15.50 -3.59
CA ALA A 47 -11.81 -15.40 -2.90
C ALA A 47 -10.62 -15.42 -3.88
N GLU A 48 -10.74 -16.16 -4.99
CA GLU A 48 -9.72 -16.24 -6.04
C GLU A 48 -9.57 -14.92 -6.82
N GLU A 49 -10.70 -14.26 -7.13
CA GLU A 49 -10.71 -12.95 -7.79
C GLU A 49 -10.08 -11.89 -6.89
N LEU A 50 -10.42 -11.89 -5.61
CA LEU A 50 -9.79 -11.02 -4.62
C LEU A 50 -8.30 -11.30 -4.52
N HIS A 51 -7.87 -12.57 -4.40
CA HIS A 51 -6.46 -12.93 -4.31
C HIS A 51 -5.64 -12.48 -5.54
N THR A 52 -6.24 -12.49 -6.73
CA THR A 52 -5.56 -12.06 -7.96
C THR A 52 -5.39 -10.54 -8.03
N TRP A 53 -6.33 -9.77 -7.46
CA TRP A 53 -6.37 -8.31 -7.57
C TRP A 53 -5.81 -7.59 -6.33
N ASP A 54 -5.92 -8.21 -5.15
CA ASP A 54 -5.51 -7.67 -3.85
C ASP A 54 -4.04 -8.00 -3.54
N ASN A 55 -3.16 -7.46 -4.38
CA ASN A 55 -1.71 -7.60 -4.22
C ASN A 55 -1.02 -6.28 -3.88
N LEU A 56 -1.79 -5.31 -3.35
CA LEU A 56 -1.27 -4.01 -2.95
C LEU A 56 -0.57 -4.11 -1.60
N VAL A 57 0.66 -3.59 -1.52
CA VAL A 57 1.41 -3.51 -0.26
C VAL A 57 1.37 -2.10 0.29
N GLY A 58 0.77 -1.97 1.48
CA GLY A 58 0.69 -0.69 2.17
C GLY A 58 2.02 -0.24 2.79
N ALA A 59 2.07 1.02 3.23
CA ALA A 59 3.23 1.57 3.94
C ALA A 59 3.62 0.79 5.22
N LYS A 60 2.65 0.10 5.84
CA LYS A 60 2.84 -0.74 7.03
C LYS A 60 3.26 -2.18 6.70
N GLY A 61 3.29 -2.58 5.42
CA GLY A 61 3.75 -3.88 4.96
C GLY A 61 2.96 -5.10 5.45
N LYS A 62 1.69 -4.95 5.87
CA LYS A 62 0.90 -6.09 6.39
C LYS A 62 0.67 -7.15 5.32
N GLU A 63 0.56 -6.71 4.08
CA GLU A 63 0.24 -7.47 2.88
C GLU A 63 1.49 -8.08 2.22
N LEU A 64 2.67 -7.80 2.77
CA LEU A 64 3.92 -8.37 2.26
C LEU A 64 3.85 -9.91 2.24
N PRO A 65 4.17 -10.55 1.11
CA PRO A 65 4.19 -12.00 0.98
C PRO A 65 5.36 -12.61 1.77
N ILE A 66 5.31 -13.92 1.99
CA ILE A 66 6.45 -14.66 2.53
C ILE A 66 7.56 -14.67 1.48
N GLY A 67 8.77 -14.36 1.91
CA GLY A 67 9.97 -14.38 1.09
C GLY A 67 11.10 -13.59 1.72
N SER A 68 12.26 -13.61 1.06
CA SER A 68 13.41 -12.82 1.44
C SER A 68 14.38 -12.61 0.29
N GLY A 69 15.22 -11.57 0.39
CA GLY A 69 16.31 -11.37 -0.55
C GLY A 69 17.28 -10.26 -0.10
N SER A 70 18.52 -10.41 -0.51
CA SER A 70 19.63 -9.48 -0.29
C SER A 70 19.99 -8.72 -1.57
N ALA A 71 20.82 -7.69 -1.45
CA ALA A 71 21.31 -6.95 -2.62
C ALA A 71 22.20 -7.82 -3.53
N VAL A 72 22.94 -8.76 -2.96
CA VAL A 72 23.77 -9.74 -3.69
C VAL A 72 22.89 -10.60 -4.61
N GLU A 73 21.78 -11.11 -4.08
CA GLU A 73 20.81 -11.90 -4.85
C GLU A 73 20.06 -11.05 -5.88
N GLY A 74 19.83 -9.76 -5.56
CA GLY A 74 19.11 -8.84 -6.43
C GLY A 74 19.91 -8.39 -7.65
N ALA A 75 21.24 -8.29 -7.54
CA ALA A 75 22.12 -7.84 -8.61
C ALA A 75 21.97 -8.63 -9.93
N PRO A 76 22.04 -9.98 -9.95
CA PRO A 76 21.85 -10.74 -11.19
C PRO A 76 20.43 -10.61 -11.75
N VAL A 77 19.40 -10.53 -10.88
CA VAL A 77 18.02 -10.33 -11.33
C VAL A 77 17.86 -8.96 -11.98
N PHE A 78 18.44 -7.91 -11.38
CA PHE A 78 18.43 -6.56 -11.92
C PHE A 78 19.13 -6.49 -13.28
N ALA A 79 20.30 -7.11 -13.40
CA ALA A 79 21.04 -7.18 -14.65
C ALA A 79 20.23 -7.85 -15.77
N ALA A 80 19.53 -8.94 -15.46
CA ALA A 80 18.75 -9.70 -16.43
C ALA A 80 17.42 -9.02 -16.80
N LYS A 81 16.75 -8.36 -15.85
CA LYS A 81 15.35 -7.94 -16.00
C LYS A 81 15.13 -6.42 -15.99
N CYS A 82 16.09 -5.62 -15.55
CA CYS A 82 15.89 -4.18 -15.30
C CYS A 82 16.91 -3.29 -16.01
N ALA A 83 18.17 -3.73 -16.10
CA ALA A 83 19.31 -2.92 -16.54
C ALA A 83 19.20 -2.41 -17.99
N MET A 84 18.50 -3.14 -18.87
CA MET A 84 18.26 -2.72 -20.25
C MET A 84 17.53 -1.38 -20.33
N CYS A 85 16.63 -1.10 -19.38
CA CYS A 85 15.86 0.14 -19.34
C CYS A 85 16.45 1.12 -18.31
N HIS A 86 16.76 0.66 -17.11
CA HIS A 86 17.18 1.55 -16.02
C HIS A 86 18.70 1.79 -15.95
N GLY A 87 19.47 1.23 -16.89
CA GLY A 87 20.92 1.23 -16.87
C GLY A 87 21.49 0.22 -15.87
N LYS A 88 22.74 -0.20 -16.09
CA LYS A 88 23.43 -1.25 -15.29
C LYS A 88 23.36 -1.07 -13.77
N ASP A 89 23.39 0.17 -13.30
CA ASP A 89 23.44 0.54 -11.89
C ASP A 89 22.20 1.34 -11.47
N GLY A 90 21.13 1.35 -12.28
CA GLY A 90 19.94 2.15 -12.01
C GLY A 90 20.11 3.64 -12.30
N GLN A 91 21.13 4.04 -13.06
CA GLN A 91 21.41 5.45 -13.37
C GLN A 91 20.40 6.10 -14.33
N GLY A 92 19.52 5.32 -14.96
CA GLY A 92 18.51 5.75 -15.92
C GLY A 92 19.10 6.31 -17.22
N GLY A 93 18.28 7.04 -17.97
CA GLY A 93 18.73 7.79 -19.15
C GLY A 93 18.76 6.99 -20.46
N VAL A 94 18.29 5.74 -20.45
CA VAL A 94 18.07 4.98 -21.68
C VAL A 94 16.85 5.56 -22.39
N PRO A 95 16.94 5.98 -23.66
CA PRO A 95 15.79 6.45 -24.42
C PRO A 95 14.74 5.35 -24.54
N VAL A 96 13.47 5.70 -24.36
CA VAL A 96 12.40 4.79 -24.79
C VAL A 96 12.34 4.77 -26.33
N PRO A 97 11.73 3.74 -26.96
CA PRO A 97 11.56 3.70 -28.41
C PRO A 97 10.96 5.00 -28.98
N GLU A 98 11.30 5.29 -30.23
CA GLU A 98 10.97 6.56 -30.89
C GLU A 98 9.48 6.95 -30.77
N GLY A 99 9.21 8.23 -30.51
CA GLY A 99 7.86 8.81 -30.46
C GLY A 99 7.37 9.29 -29.09
N PHE A 100 8.05 8.92 -28.00
CA PHE A 100 7.61 9.26 -26.65
C PHE A 100 8.40 10.40 -25.98
N GLY A 101 9.61 10.72 -26.45
CA GLY A 101 10.36 11.91 -26.02
C GLY A 101 10.86 11.92 -24.57
N PHE A 102 10.86 10.78 -23.87
CA PHE A 102 11.41 10.65 -22.51
C PHE A 102 12.47 9.53 -22.41
N THR A 103 13.10 9.41 -21.24
CA THR A 103 14.03 8.32 -20.94
C THR A 103 13.47 7.46 -19.82
N TYR A 104 13.85 6.19 -19.79
CA TYR A 104 13.57 5.32 -18.66
C TYR A 104 14.16 5.91 -17.37
N ALA A 105 13.36 5.81 -16.30
CA ALA A 105 13.63 6.51 -15.05
C ALA A 105 14.97 6.12 -14.41
N ARG A 106 15.63 7.12 -13.81
CA ARG A 106 16.74 6.92 -12.88
C ARG A 106 16.21 6.39 -11.55
N LEU A 107 16.78 5.28 -11.09
CA LEU A 107 16.40 4.62 -9.83
C LEU A 107 17.39 4.91 -8.68
N VAL A 108 18.63 5.28 -9.02
CA VAL A 108 19.74 5.45 -8.06
C VAL A 108 20.33 6.85 -8.12
N GLY A 109 20.65 7.41 -6.95
CA GLY A 109 21.34 8.70 -6.78
C GLY A 109 20.39 9.84 -6.40
N GLY A 110 20.91 11.07 -6.30
CA GLY A 110 20.08 12.25 -6.03
C GLY A 110 19.63 12.44 -4.58
N VAL A 111 20.06 11.58 -3.64
CA VAL A 111 19.82 11.80 -2.20
C VAL A 111 20.39 13.17 -1.81
N GLY A 112 19.58 13.99 -1.13
CA GLY A 112 19.95 15.37 -0.77
C GLY A 112 19.82 16.39 -1.90
N SER A 113 19.41 16.01 -3.12
CA SER A 113 19.27 16.95 -4.24
C SER A 113 17.92 17.69 -4.29
N LEU A 114 16.94 17.31 -3.46
CA LEU A 114 15.56 17.82 -3.54
C LEU A 114 15.46 19.34 -3.30
N ASN A 115 16.43 19.94 -2.62
CA ASN A 115 16.51 21.38 -2.34
C ASN A 115 17.38 22.16 -3.34
N THR A 116 17.77 21.55 -4.46
CA THR A 116 18.59 22.18 -5.49
C THR A 116 17.74 22.66 -6.68
N PRO A 117 18.23 23.57 -7.53
CA PRO A 117 17.49 24.02 -8.72
C PRO A 117 17.19 22.91 -9.74
N LYS A 118 17.92 21.80 -9.69
CA LYS A 118 17.76 20.64 -10.58
C LYS A 118 17.63 19.36 -9.73
N PRO A 119 16.50 19.17 -9.04
CA PRO A 119 16.32 18.01 -8.17
C PRO A 119 16.34 16.72 -8.98
N ILE A 120 16.95 15.68 -8.43
CA ILE A 120 17.01 14.36 -9.05
C ILE A 120 16.08 13.44 -8.27
N PHE A 121 14.93 13.11 -8.85
CA PHE A 121 13.96 12.19 -8.26
C PHE A 121 14.33 10.74 -8.55
N THR A 122 14.52 9.96 -7.50
CA THR A 122 14.86 8.53 -7.54
C THR A 122 14.18 7.81 -6.37
N VAL A 123 14.43 6.51 -6.27
CA VAL A 123 14.01 5.70 -5.11
C VAL A 123 14.55 6.30 -3.82
N GLY A 124 15.86 6.51 -3.72
CA GLY A 124 16.48 6.98 -2.47
C GLY A 124 16.23 8.45 -2.17
N SER A 125 16.08 9.30 -3.19
CA SER A 125 15.91 10.74 -2.96
C SER A 125 14.50 11.14 -2.62
N ARG A 126 13.49 10.47 -3.18
CA ARG A 126 12.09 10.92 -3.10
C ARG A 126 11.17 9.96 -2.36
N MET A 127 11.32 8.63 -2.47
CA MET A 127 10.32 7.71 -1.92
C MET A 127 10.35 7.70 -0.38
N PRO A 128 9.19 7.76 0.31
CA PRO A 128 9.12 7.77 1.77
C PRO A 128 9.15 6.39 2.42
N TYR A 129 8.76 5.32 1.71
CA TYR A 129 8.67 3.97 2.26
C TYR A 129 9.32 2.95 1.31
N ALA A 130 10.11 2.04 1.86
CA ALA A 130 10.68 0.93 1.11
C ALA A 130 9.61 -0.08 0.64
N THR A 131 8.49 -0.20 1.36
CA THR A 131 7.37 -1.05 0.95
C THR A 131 6.69 -0.54 -0.32
N THR A 132 6.68 0.78 -0.56
CA THR A 132 6.18 1.36 -1.82
C THR A 132 7.06 0.94 -3.01
N LEU A 133 8.37 0.82 -2.81
CA LEU A 133 9.26 0.29 -3.84
C LEU A 133 8.93 -1.18 -4.15
N PHE A 134 8.75 -2.00 -3.11
CA PHE A 134 8.36 -3.40 -3.25
C PHE A 134 7.03 -3.56 -4.01
N ASP A 135 5.99 -2.84 -3.60
CA ASP A 135 4.67 -2.83 -4.27
C ASP A 135 4.80 -2.50 -5.76
N TYR A 136 5.57 -1.46 -6.06
CA TYR A 136 5.71 -1.01 -7.43
C TYR A 136 6.43 -2.05 -8.29
N ILE A 137 7.50 -2.65 -7.77
CA ILE A 137 8.25 -3.69 -8.48
C ILE A 137 7.35 -4.92 -8.73
N GLN A 138 6.63 -5.41 -7.70
CA GLN A 138 5.82 -6.62 -7.86
C GLN A 138 4.69 -6.45 -8.89
N ARG A 139 4.09 -5.26 -8.94
CA ARG A 139 2.83 -5.05 -9.66
C ARG A 139 3.05 -4.49 -11.07
N ALA A 140 4.06 -3.62 -11.22
CA ALA A 140 4.27 -2.85 -12.43
C ALA A 140 5.53 -3.27 -13.21
N MET A 141 6.47 -4.01 -12.61
CA MET A 141 7.72 -4.38 -13.25
C MET A 141 7.83 -5.91 -13.47
N PRO A 142 8.65 -6.34 -14.45
CA PRO A 142 9.20 -5.55 -15.55
C PRO A 142 8.10 -5.05 -16.52
N VAL A 143 8.37 -3.95 -17.22
CA VAL A 143 7.46 -3.46 -18.28
C VAL A 143 7.64 -4.25 -19.58
N TRP A 144 6.63 -4.19 -20.45
CA TRP A 144 6.67 -4.80 -21.78
C TRP A 144 7.95 -4.42 -22.55
N PRO A 145 8.60 -5.35 -23.29
CA PRO A 145 8.16 -6.71 -23.65
C PRO A 145 8.52 -7.81 -22.65
N MET A 146 9.03 -7.47 -21.47
CA MET A 146 9.50 -8.45 -20.50
C MET A 146 8.32 -9.15 -19.77
N PRO A 147 8.42 -10.45 -19.47
CA PRO A 147 7.39 -11.16 -18.71
C PRO A 147 7.32 -10.65 -17.27
N ARG A 148 6.10 -10.52 -16.72
CA ARG A 148 5.85 -10.21 -15.30
C ARG A 148 5.85 -11.49 -14.46
N ASP A 149 7.04 -12.05 -14.25
CA ASP A 149 7.29 -13.37 -13.65
C ASP A 149 8.14 -13.31 -12.36
N LEU A 150 8.22 -12.14 -11.72
CA LEU A 150 8.99 -11.99 -10.48
C LEU A 150 8.33 -12.73 -9.33
N THR A 151 9.08 -13.62 -8.68
CA THR A 151 8.69 -14.26 -7.42
C THR A 151 8.85 -13.27 -6.25
N PRO A 152 8.16 -13.48 -5.11
CA PRO A 152 8.35 -12.66 -3.90
C PRO A 152 9.82 -12.46 -3.50
N ASP A 153 10.62 -13.52 -3.54
CA ASP A 153 12.05 -13.46 -3.23
C ASP A 153 12.81 -12.56 -4.20
N ASN A 154 12.53 -12.65 -5.51
CA ASN A 154 13.12 -11.77 -6.51
C ASN A 154 12.71 -10.30 -6.28
N VAL A 155 11.47 -10.02 -5.88
CA VAL A 155 11.04 -8.64 -5.56
C VAL A 155 11.76 -8.12 -4.32
N TYR A 156 11.92 -8.94 -3.27
CA TYR A 156 12.71 -8.56 -2.09
C TYR A 156 14.17 -8.29 -2.44
N ALA A 157 14.79 -9.17 -3.23
CA ALA A 157 16.17 -9.05 -3.66
C ALA A 157 16.40 -7.80 -4.51
N LEU A 158 15.52 -7.51 -5.49
CA LEU A 158 15.55 -6.29 -6.29
C LEU A 158 15.36 -5.02 -5.44
N THR A 159 14.44 -5.07 -4.47
CA THR A 159 14.22 -3.99 -3.51
C THR A 159 15.50 -3.74 -2.69
N ALA A 160 16.10 -4.80 -2.14
CA ALA A 160 17.36 -4.73 -1.40
C ALA A 160 18.51 -4.17 -2.26
N PHE A 161 18.61 -4.60 -3.51
CA PHE A 161 19.60 -4.08 -4.46
C PHE A 161 19.47 -2.57 -4.65
N LEU A 162 18.26 -2.06 -4.91
CA LEU A 162 18.04 -0.62 -5.09
C LEU A 162 18.27 0.19 -3.80
N LEU A 163 17.92 -0.36 -2.64
CA LEU A 163 18.21 0.28 -1.35
C LEU A 163 19.72 0.35 -1.10
N TYR A 164 20.46 -0.73 -1.36
CA TYR A 164 21.91 -0.78 -1.25
C TYR A 164 22.59 0.21 -2.20
N LYS A 165 22.18 0.24 -3.48
CA LYS A 165 22.76 1.16 -4.47
C LYS A 165 22.49 2.64 -4.14
N ASN A 166 21.43 2.93 -3.38
CA ASN A 166 21.17 4.26 -2.83
C ASN A 166 21.84 4.52 -1.46
N GLY A 167 22.62 3.58 -0.94
CA GLY A 167 23.35 3.71 0.33
C GLY A 167 22.46 3.65 1.58
N ILE A 168 21.27 3.05 1.48
CA ILE A 168 20.27 3.02 2.57
C ILE A 168 20.46 1.80 3.48
N ILE A 169 20.92 0.67 2.90
CA ILE A 169 21.22 -0.57 3.62
C ILE A 169 22.61 -1.09 3.21
N LYS A 170 23.15 -2.06 3.94
CA LYS A 170 24.38 -2.76 3.54
C LYS A 170 24.06 -3.82 2.48
N GLU A 171 25.07 -4.19 1.69
CA GLU A 171 24.92 -5.20 0.63
C GLU A 171 24.45 -6.57 1.15
N THR A 172 24.88 -6.93 2.37
CA THR A 172 24.57 -8.21 3.02
C THR A 172 23.31 -8.19 3.85
N ASP A 173 22.62 -7.04 3.97
CA ASP A 173 21.36 -6.97 4.72
C ASP A 173 20.26 -7.73 3.95
N VAL A 174 19.48 -8.54 4.67
CA VAL A 174 18.41 -9.35 4.08
C VAL A 174 17.06 -8.67 4.29
N MET A 175 16.38 -8.36 3.19
CA MET A 175 15.02 -7.81 3.19
C MET A 175 13.99 -8.94 3.20
N ASN A 176 13.04 -8.86 4.13
CA ASN A 176 11.90 -9.74 4.25
C ASN A 176 10.71 -8.94 4.84
N LYS A 177 9.60 -9.62 5.12
CA LYS A 177 8.40 -8.99 5.71
C LYS A 177 8.67 -8.16 6.97
N ALA A 178 9.58 -8.62 7.83
CA ALA A 178 9.91 -7.96 9.09
C ALA A 178 10.96 -6.86 8.91
N SER A 179 12.02 -7.10 8.12
CA SER A 179 13.12 -6.12 7.98
C SER A 179 12.79 -4.97 7.03
N LEU A 180 11.96 -5.19 6.00
CA LEU A 180 11.69 -4.16 4.99
C LEU A 180 10.91 -2.96 5.56
N VAL A 181 10.01 -3.21 6.52
CA VAL A 181 9.20 -2.15 7.17
C VAL A 181 10.03 -1.26 8.11
N GLU A 182 11.17 -1.78 8.58
CA GLU A 182 12.08 -1.07 9.49
C GLU A 182 13.03 -0.10 8.75
N VAL A 183 13.14 -0.23 7.42
CA VAL A 183 14.01 0.63 6.60
C VAL A 183 13.56 2.09 6.69
N GLN A 184 14.46 2.95 7.14
CA GLN A 184 14.25 4.40 7.20
C GLN A 184 14.73 5.05 5.90
N MET A 185 13.79 5.36 5.01
CA MET A 185 14.10 6.07 3.77
C MET A 185 14.53 7.52 4.06
N PRO A 186 15.50 8.10 3.32
CA PRO A 186 15.97 9.47 3.55
C PRO A 186 14.87 10.53 3.50
N ASN A 187 13.84 10.33 2.68
CA ASN A 187 12.72 11.25 2.52
C ASN A 187 11.45 10.82 3.28
N ARG A 188 11.58 10.02 4.36
CA ARG A 188 10.46 9.49 5.16
C ARG A 188 9.47 10.56 5.63
N HIS A 189 9.98 11.75 5.94
CA HIS A 189 9.20 12.89 6.45
C HIS A 189 9.11 14.05 5.46
N GLY A 190 9.49 13.85 4.19
CA GLY A 190 9.47 14.90 3.19
C GLY A 190 8.12 15.13 2.50
N PHE A 191 7.09 14.37 2.91
CA PHE A 191 5.73 14.54 2.42
C PHE A 191 4.85 15.01 3.56
N TYR A 192 4.12 16.07 3.29
CA TYR A 192 3.07 16.58 4.13
C TYR A 192 1.77 16.39 3.36
N PRO A 193 0.66 16.07 4.04
CA PRO A 193 -0.62 16.27 3.38
C PRO A 193 -0.67 17.72 2.89
N ASP A 194 -1.22 17.95 1.70
CA ASP A 194 -1.43 19.31 1.22
C ASP A 194 -2.12 20.08 2.34
N PRO A 195 -1.57 21.22 2.78
CA PRO A 195 -2.30 22.02 3.73
C PRO A 195 -3.66 22.35 3.09
N PRO A 196 -4.70 22.54 3.91
CA PRO A 196 -5.92 23.14 3.42
C PRO A 196 -5.56 24.34 2.56
N GLN A 197 -6.08 24.41 1.34
CA GLN A 197 -6.20 25.72 0.73
C GLN A 197 -7.03 26.56 1.71
N SER A 198 -6.47 27.66 2.24
CA SER A 198 -7.21 28.57 3.13
C SER A 198 -8.24 29.41 2.38
N GLU A 199 -8.10 29.48 1.05
CA GLU A 199 -8.93 30.24 0.13
C GLU A 199 -9.25 29.33 -1.07
N PRO A 200 -10.52 29.23 -1.50
CA PRO A 200 -10.87 28.51 -2.72
C PRO A 200 -10.17 29.16 -3.92
N ASN A 201 -9.27 28.44 -4.61
CA ASN A 201 -8.77 28.88 -5.91
C ASN A 201 -9.66 28.29 -7.01
N ASP A 202 -10.66 29.04 -7.44
CA ASP A 202 -11.58 28.68 -8.52
C ASP A 202 -10.99 28.88 -9.92
N LYS A 203 -9.77 29.43 -10.03
CA LYS A 203 -9.18 29.83 -11.32
C LYS A 203 -8.47 28.70 -12.08
N ASP A 204 -8.13 27.60 -11.44
CA ASP A 204 -7.37 26.49 -12.04
C ASP A 204 -8.06 25.13 -11.94
N GLY A 205 -9.29 25.07 -11.41
CA GLY A 205 -10.07 23.84 -11.28
C GLY A 205 -9.49 22.83 -10.28
N THR A 206 -8.54 23.23 -9.43
CA THR A 206 -7.92 22.35 -8.43
C THR A 206 -8.66 22.47 -7.10
N TRP A 207 -9.89 21.95 -7.04
CA TRP A 207 -10.63 21.93 -5.78
C TRP A 207 -10.14 20.80 -4.88
N LEU A 208 -9.55 21.13 -3.72
CA LEU A 208 -9.35 20.21 -2.61
C LEU A 208 -10.09 20.75 -1.36
N PRO A 209 -10.79 19.92 -0.57
CA PRO A 209 -11.62 20.39 0.54
C PRO A 209 -10.82 21.01 1.69
N LEU A 210 -11.39 22.08 2.27
CA LEU A 210 -10.91 22.81 3.45
C LEU A 210 -10.84 21.91 4.70
N TRP A 211 -9.74 22.01 5.45
CA TRP A 211 -9.48 21.20 6.65
C TRP A 211 -10.23 21.68 7.90
N GLU A 212 -10.93 22.81 7.80
CA GLU A 212 -11.82 23.33 8.85
C GLU A 212 -13.10 22.48 9.01
N HIS A 213 -13.28 21.46 8.17
CA HIS A 213 -14.39 20.51 8.23
C HIS A 213 -13.98 19.10 8.67
N GLY A 214 -12.69 18.86 8.94
CA GLY A 214 -12.20 17.63 9.56
C GLY A 214 -12.32 17.69 11.09
N PRO A 215 -12.49 16.56 11.79
CA PRO A 215 -12.47 16.55 13.26
C PRO A 215 -11.14 17.14 13.77
N GLU A 216 -11.21 18.09 14.71
CA GLU A 216 -10.09 18.88 15.24
C GLU A 216 -8.79 18.08 15.39
N TRP A 217 -7.80 18.32 14.53
CA TRP A 217 -6.43 17.86 14.76
C TRP A 217 -5.68 18.87 15.64
N LYS A 218 -5.28 18.45 16.84
CA LYS A 218 -4.47 19.27 17.76
C LYS A 218 -3.00 18.88 17.65
N PRO A 219 -2.11 19.77 17.16
CA PRO A 219 -0.68 19.50 17.08
C PRO A 219 -0.09 19.24 18.48
N THR A 220 0.54 18.08 18.68
CA THR A 220 1.22 17.73 19.93
C THR A 220 2.68 18.19 19.97
N THR A 221 2.98 19.41 19.51
CA THR A 221 4.34 19.95 19.59
C THR A 221 4.50 20.78 20.87
N LYS A 222 5.53 20.44 21.66
CA LYS A 222 5.87 21.15 22.90
C LYS A 222 6.13 22.65 22.61
N PRO A 223 5.80 23.56 23.54
CA PRO A 223 6.12 24.98 23.40
C PRO A 223 7.63 25.18 23.14
N GLY A 224 7.99 25.79 22.01
CA GLY A 224 9.37 26.14 21.66
C GLY A 224 10.00 25.40 20.47
N ALA A 225 9.28 24.50 19.79
CA ALA A 225 9.77 23.92 18.53
C ALA A 225 9.78 24.98 17.42
N LYS A 226 10.96 25.36 16.90
CA LYS A 226 11.07 26.25 15.74
C LYS A 226 10.55 25.55 14.49
N TRP A 227 9.62 26.20 13.81
CA TRP A 227 9.13 25.81 12.50
C TRP A 227 10.11 26.27 11.42
N TYR A 228 10.52 25.36 10.53
CA TYR A 228 11.49 25.63 9.45
C TYR A 228 10.81 25.72 8.06
N GLY A 229 9.50 25.97 8.02
CA GLY A 229 8.79 26.24 6.77
C GLY A 229 8.96 27.69 6.29
N PRO A 230 8.59 27.99 5.03
CA PRO A 230 8.66 29.35 4.49
C PRO A 230 7.71 30.29 5.25
N PRO A 231 8.11 31.52 5.61
CA PRO A 231 7.28 32.42 6.40
C PRO A 231 5.93 32.63 5.72
N VAL A 232 4.85 32.42 6.49
CA VAL A 232 3.49 32.73 6.06
C VAL A 232 3.45 34.24 5.80
N ALA A 233 3.34 34.64 4.54
CA ALA A 233 3.23 36.05 4.21
C ALA A 233 1.93 36.60 4.82
N ALA A 234 2.05 37.67 5.61
CA ALA A 234 0.89 38.36 6.14
C ALA A 234 0.05 38.92 4.97
N PRO A 235 -1.29 38.81 5.03
CA PRO A 235 -2.16 39.30 3.96
C PRO A 235 -1.99 40.81 3.79
N ARG A 236 -1.97 41.27 2.53
CA ARG A 236 -2.11 42.69 2.17
C ARG A 236 -3.59 43.06 2.10
#